data_AF-A0A9X7GAA4-F1
#
_entry.id   AF-A0A9X7GAA4-F1
#
_cell.length_a   1.000
_cell.length_b   1.000
_cell.length_c   1.000
_cell.angle_alpha   90.00
_cell.angle_beta   90.00
_cell.angle_gamma   90.00
#
_symmetry.space_group_name_H-M   'P 1'
#
loop_
_entity.id
_entity.type
_entity.pdbx_description
1 polymer ?
#
loop_
_entity_poly.entity_id
_entity_poly.type
_entity_poly.pdbx_seq_one_letter_code
_entity_poly.pdbx_strand_id
1 'polypeptide(L)' 'VRKTSKGEKVTVYEEKNGWLRIGTGQWIYYDSSYIDYNRL' A
#
# COMPACT_ATOMS: atom_id res chain seq x y z
N VAL A 1 3.86 4.00 12.23
CA VAL A 1 4.04 3.34 10.91
C VAL A 1 3.72 1.86 11.08
N ARG A 2 2.66 1.37 10.43
CA ARG A 2 2.29 -0.05 10.48
C ARG A 2 3.19 -0.82 9.50
N LYS A 3 3.82 -1.90 9.96
CA LYS A 3 4.57 -2.83 9.11
C LYS A 3 3.62 -3.94 8.68
N THR A 4 3.49 -4.15 7.37
CA THR A 4 2.73 -5.28 6.81
C THR A 4 3.65 -6.49 6.66
N SER A 5 3.11 -7.70 6.77
CA SER A 5 3.89 -8.93 6.56
C SER A 5 3.96 -9.28 5.08
N LYS A 6 5.06 -9.89 4.63
CA LYS A 6 5.22 -10.36 3.24
C LYS A 6 4.12 -11.38 2.93
N GLY A 7 3.30 -11.10 1.91
CA GLY A 7 2.17 -11.95 1.49
C GLY A 7 0.79 -11.47 1.97
N GLU A 8 0.72 -10.38 2.75
CA GLU A 8 -0.55 -9.75 3.12
C GLU A 8 -1.16 -9.04 1.91
N LYS A 9 -2.37 -9.45 1.51
CA LYS A 9 -3.14 -8.76 0.47
C LYS A 9 -3.86 -7.59 1.11
N VAL A 10 -3.55 -6.39 0.64
CA VAL A 10 -4.18 -5.15 1.11
C VAL A 10 -4.93 -4.50 -0.05
N THR A 11 -6.10 -3.94 0.23
CA THR A 11 -6.83 -3.13 -0.73
C THR A 11 -6.30 -1.70 -0.68
N VAL A 12 -5.84 -1.20 -1.82
CA VAL A 12 -5.45 0.20 -1.96
C VAL A 12 -6.69 1.02 -2.27
N TYR A 13 -7.00 1.98 -1.39
CA TYR A 13 -8.13 2.88 -1.56
C TYR A 13 -7.76 4.18 -2.27
N GLU A 14 -6.53 4.67 -2.05
CA GLU A 14 -6.05 5.94 -2.61
C GLU A 14 -4.53 5.88 -2.79
N GLU A 15 -4.00 6.50 -3.84
CA GLU A 15 -2.58 6.79 -4.00
C GLU A 15 -2.36 8.30 -3.97
N LYS A 16 -1.38 8.76 -3.19
CA LYS A 16 -1.01 10.18 -3.14
C LYS A 16 0.49 10.35 -2.90
N ASN A 17 1.19 11.03 -3.80
CA ASN A 17 2.63 11.34 -3.68
C ASN A 17 3.51 10.12 -3.33
N GLY A 18 3.24 8.96 -3.94
CA GLY A 18 3.97 7.72 -3.64
C GLY A 18 3.55 7.02 -2.35
N TRP A 19 2.43 7.38 -1.74
CA TRP A 19 1.83 6.68 -0.61
C TRP A 19 0.52 6.02 -1.00
N LEU A 20 0.32 4.79 -0.54
CA LEU A 20 -0.93 4.03 -0.73
C LEU A 20 -1.71 4.00 0.58
N ARG A 21 -2.97 4.41 0.53
CA ARG A 21 -3.90 4.31 1.65
C ARG A 21 -4.52 2.92 1.65
N ILE A 22 -4.26 2.16 2.71
CA ILE A 22 -4.79 0.80 2.89
C ILE A 22 -5.90 0.73 3.97
N GLY A 23 -6.26 1.88 4.53
CA GLY A 23 -7.31 2.01 5.55
C GLY A 23 -7.40 3.44 6.08
N THR A 24 -8.35 3.70 6.97
CA THR A 24 -8.55 5.03 7.56
C THR A 24 -7.34 5.44 8.38
N GLY A 25 -6.59 6.44 7.89
CA GLY A 25 -5.34 6.90 8.52
C GLY A 25 -4.15 5.95 8.37
N GLN A 26 -4.29 4.89 7.56
CA GLN A 26 -3.25 3.89 7.35
C GLN A 26 -2.63 4.05 5.97
N TRP A 27 -1.36 4.43 5.96
CA TRP A 27 -0.58 4.68 4.76
C TRP A 27 0.65 3.78 4.72
N ILE A 28 0.94 3.27 3.54
CA ILE A 28 2.17 2.55 3.23
C ILE A 28 2.90 3.26 2.10
N TYR A 29 4.22 3.26 2.14
CA TYR A 29 5.01 3.84 1.05
C TYR A 29 4.97 2.88 -0.15
N TYR A 30 4.66 3.41 -1.32
CA TYR A 30 4.69 2.65 -2.56
C TYR A 30 6.13 2.44 -3.00
N ASP A 31 6.58 1.19 -2.92
CA ASP A 31 7.84 0.77 -3.51
C ASP A 31 7.55 -0.41 -4.44
N SER A 32 7.74 -0.21 -5.74
CA SER A 32 7.46 -1.23 -6.76
C SER A 32 8.35 -2.47 -6.64
N SER A 33 9.45 -2.41 -5.87
CA SER A 33 10.30 -3.58 -5.59
C SER A 33 9.66 -4.52 -4.57
N TYR A 34 8.72 -4.01 -3.76
CA TYR A 34 8.08 -4.75 -2.67
C TYR A 34 6.57 -4.89 -2.82
N ILE A 35 5.93 -4.00 -3.57
CA ILE A 35 4.48 -3.91 -3.70
C ILE A 35 4.12 -4.12 -5.17
N ASP A 36 3.60 -5.31 -5.45
CA ASP A 36 2.92 -5.63 -6.69
C ASP A 36 1.41 -5.55 -6.43
N TYR A 37 0.76 -4.54 -7.02
CA TYR A 37 -0.69 -4.42 -6.97
C TYR A 37 -1.22 -4.05 -8.35
N ASN A 38 -2.35 -4.67 -8.73
CA ASN A 38 -2.90 -4.52 -10.06
C ASN A 38 -3.59 -3.16 -10.19
N ARG A 39 -2.97 -2.25 -10.93
CA ARG A 39 -3.50 -0.92 -11.25
C ARG A 39 -4.35 -1.08 -12.51
N LEU A 40 -5.65 -1.33 -12.33
CA LEU A 40 -6.63 -1.37 -13.44
C LEU A 40 -6.71 -0.01 -14.15
#